data_AF-A0A517PZY4-F1
#
_entry.id   AF-A0A517PZY4-F1
#
_cell.length_a   1.000
_cell.length_b   1.000
_cell.length_c   1.000
_cell.angle_alpha   90.00
_cell.angle_beta   90.00
_cell.angle_gamma   90.00
#
_symmetry.space_group_name_H-M   'P 1'
#
loop_
_entity.id
_entity.type
_entity.pdbx_description
1 polymer ?
#
loop_
_entity_poly.entity_id
_entity_poly.type
_entity_poly.pdbx_seq_one_letter_code
_entity_poly.pdbx_strand_id
1 'polypeptide(L)'
;MEKRSGDPKWKFWRVAVHLPDPSHPMELTRSQLDLLERLQTVLAGQATQEFTYVTEYLGYLPYGQYCWLAAAGQDLPGEILDSMKFSDLEALEKAGYLRRISEWQNPKDELDCKITYMLRDVE
;
A
#
# COMPACT_ATOMS: atom_id res chain seq x y z
N MET A 1 30.61 39.19 -30.41
CA MET A 1 29.76 38.13 -30.99
C MET A 1 30.04 36.87 -30.18
N GLU A 2 29.33 36.62 -29.08
CA GLU A 2 27.96 36.06 -29.02
C GLU A 2 27.92 34.72 -29.80
N LYS A 3 27.60 33.56 -29.20
CA LYS A 3 26.40 33.34 -28.40
C LYS A 3 26.57 32.30 -27.30
N ARG A 4 25.96 32.61 -26.15
CA ARG A 4 25.59 31.69 -25.07
C ARG A 4 24.62 30.64 -25.63
N SER A 5 24.94 29.36 -25.48
CA SER A 5 23.97 28.29 -25.67
C SER A 5 23.08 28.25 -24.43
N GLY A 6 21.80 28.55 -24.63
CA GLY A 6 20.78 28.51 -23.59
C GLY A 6 20.19 27.12 -23.49
N ASP A 7 20.35 26.47 -22.35
CA ASP A 7 19.57 25.31 -21.95
C ASP A 7 18.10 25.71 -21.71
N PRO A 8 17.12 24.93 -22.23
CA PRO A 8 15.72 25.22 -22.01
C PRO A 8 15.33 24.97 -20.56
N LYS A 9 14.80 26.02 -19.94
CA LYS A 9 14.37 26.10 -18.54
C LYS A 9 13.01 25.41 -18.36
N TRP A 10 12.99 24.08 -18.33
CA TRP A 10 11.81 23.33 -17.92
C TRP A 10 11.71 23.34 -16.39
N LYS A 11 10.87 24.23 -15.85
CA LYS A 11 10.54 24.25 -14.43
C LYS A 11 9.58 23.10 -14.12
N PHE A 12 10.14 21.93 -13.81
CA PHE A 12 9.40 20.92 -13.07
C PHE A 12 9.13 21.46 -11.67
N TRP A 13 7.86 21.64 -11.32
CA TRP A 13 7.46 21.70 -9.93
C TRP A 13 7.75 20.32 -9.34
N ARG A 14 8.95 20.16 -8.78
CA ARG A 14 9.26 19.05 -7.89
C ARG A 14 8.41 19.30 -6.65
N VAL A 15 7.18 18.76 -6.64
CA VAL A 15 6.58 18.36 -5.37
C VAL A 15 7.62 17.43 -4.77
N ALA A 16 8.22 17.85 -3.67
CA ALA A 16 9.17 17.04 -2.94
C ALA A 16 8.39 15.83 -2.43
N VAL A 17 8.33 14.77 -3.24
CA VAL A 17 8.16 13.42 -2.72
C VAL A 17 9.35 13.27 -1.79
N HIS A 18 9.07 13.32 -0.49
CA HIS A 18 10.03 13.06 0.57
C HIS A 18 10.53 11.64 0.34
N LEU A 19 11.62 11.51 -0.41
CA LEU A 19 12.39 10.28 -0.49
C LEU A 19 12.90 10.04 0.93
N PRO A 20 12.51 8.93 1.58
CA PRO A 20 12.97 8.65 2.92
C PRO A 20 14.50 8.55 2.92
N ASP A 21 15.10 9.19 3.92
CA ASP A 21 16.52 9.22 4.17
C ASP A 21 17.07 7.78 4.38
N PRO A 22 18.11 7.34 3.66
CA PRO A 22 18.65 5.98 3.78
C PRO A 22 19.42 5.72 5.09
N SER A 23 19.54 6.71 5.98
CA SER A 23 20.26 6.60 7.26
C SER A 23 19.33 6.34 8.45
N HIS A 24 18.02 6.44 8.25
CA HIS A 24 17.03 5.97 9.20
C HIS A 24 16.38 4.72 8.59
N PRO A 25 16.73 3.49 9.03
CA PRO A 25 15.85 2.37 8.74
C PRO A 25 14.46 2.81 9.20
N MET A 26 13.45 2.75 8.33
CA MET A 26 12.08 2.98 8.76
C MET A 26 11.82 1.93 9.85
N GLU A 27 11.93 2.35 11.11
CA GLU A 27 11.60 1.49 12.24
C GLU A 27 10.10 1.28 12.17
N LEU A 28 9.72 0.12 11.63
CA LEU A 28 8.34 -0.32 11.63
C LEU A 28 7.84 -0.33 13.07
N THR A 29 6.64 0.21 13.27
CA THR A 29 6.03 0.17 14.59
C THR A 29 5.70 -1.27 14.97
N ARG A 30 5.54 -1.53 16.27
CA ARG A 30 5.15 -2.85 16.75
C ARG A 30 3.84 -3.34 16.11
N SER A 31 2.89 -2.44 15.86
CA SER A 31 1.64 -2.76 15.17
C SER A 31 1.84 -3.15 13.70
N GLN A 32 2.81 -2.54 13.02
CA GLN A 32 3.14 -2.88 11.62
C GLN A 32 3.85 -4.23 11.51
N LEU A 33 4.73 -4.54 12.46
CA LEU A 33 5.37 -5.85 12.55
C LEU A 33 4.35 -6.95 12.89
N ASP A 34 3.42 -6.69 13.81
CA ASP A 34 2.34 -7.61 14.16
C ASP A 34 1.40 -7.85 12.96
N LEU A 35 1.05 -6.81 12.23
CA LEU A 35 0.30 -6.92 10.96
C LEU A 35 1.06 -7.80 9.94
N LEU A 36 2.35 -7.56 9.77
CA LEU A 36 3.20 -8.34 8.87
C LEU A 36 3.24 -9.82 9.26
N GLU A 37 3.36 -10.14 10.55
CA GLU A 37 3.34 -11.52 11.05
C GLU A 37 1.99 -12.20 10.79
N ARG A 38 0.88 -11.49 11.03
CA ARG A 38 -0.47 -11.99 10.71
C ARG A 38 -0.64 -12.25 9.21
N LEU A 39 -0.20 -11.34 8.36
CA LEU A 39 -0.24 -11.50 6.90
C LEU A 39 0.59 -12.71 6.45
N GLN A 40 1.82 -12.85 6.95
CA GLN A 40 2.66 -14.02 6.67
C GLN A 40 1.99 -15.32 7.11
N THR A 41 1.43 -15.35 8.32
CA THR A 41 0.75 -16.54 8.87
C THR A 41 -0.44 -16.97 8.02
N VAL A 42 -1.25 -16.00 7.60
CA VAL A 42 -2.47 -16.25 6.81
C VAL A 42 -2.13 -16.65 5.37
N LEU A 43 -1.07 -16.06 4.80
CA LEU A 43 -0.61 -16.36 3.45
C LEU A 43 0.27 -17.63 3.38
N ALA A 44 0.87 -18.09 4.47
CA ALA A 44 1.69 -19.30 4.50
C ALA A 44 0.92 -20.57 4.08
N GLY A 45 -0.40 -20.58 4.26
CA GLY A 45 -1.29 -21.66 3.82
C GLY A 45 -1.87 -21.47 2.41
N GLN A 46 -1.57 -20.36 1.73
CA GLN A 46 -2.14 -20.00 0.43
C GLN A 46 -1.21 -20.41 -0.71
N ALA A 47 -1.78 -20.64 -1.89
CA ALA A 47 -1.00 -20.95 -3.09
C ALA A 47 -0.17 -19.75 -3.60
N THR A 48 -0.58 -18.53 -3.23
CA THR A 48 0.03 -17.28 -3.65
C THR A 48 0.30 -16.40 -2.43
N GLN A 49 1.45 -15.75 -2.41
CA GLN A 49 1.78 -14.70 -1.43
C GLN A 49 1.17 -13.34 -1.79
N GLU A 50 0.07 -13.36 -2.54
CA GLU A 50 -0.61 -12.17 -3.05
C GLU A 50 -1.90 -11.95 -2.25
N PHE A 51 -2.16 -10.69 -1.92
CA PHE A 51 -3.41 -10.28 -1.31
C PHE A 51 -3.84 -8.92 -1.87
N THR A 52 -5.13 -8.67 -1.84
CA THR A 52 -5.76 -7.45 -2.31
C THR A 52 -6.39 -6.74 -1.13
N TYR A 53 -5.96 -5.50 -0.91
CA TYR A 53 -6.67 -4.54 -0.09
C TYR A 53 -7.81 -3.96 -0.91
N VAL A 54 -9.03 -4.10 -0.42
CA VAL A 54 -10.24 -3.59 -1.06
C VAL A 54 -10.86 -2.56 -0.14
N THR A 55 -11.25 -1.42 -0.69
CA THR A 55 -12.21 -0.52 -0.04
C THR A 55 -13.44 -0.39 -0.88
N GLU A 56 -14.60 -0.28 -0.25
CA GLU A 56 -15.87 -0.08 -0.95
C GLU A 56 -16.78 0.81 -0.11
N TYR A 57 -17.48 1.74 -0.77
CA TYR A 57 -18.48 2.58 -0.13
C TYR A 57 -19.89 2.04 -0.42
N LEU A 58 -20.57 1.52 0.60
CA LEU A 58 -21.88 0.88 0.44
C LEU A 58 -23.07 1.86 0.39
N GLY A 59 -22.82 3.18 0.48
CA GLY A 59 -23.79 4.22 0.14
C GLY A 59 -25.02 4.36 1.05
N TYR A 60 -25.26 3.46 2.01
CA TYR A 60 -26.44 3.50 2.88
C TYR A 60 -26.09 3.22 4.35
N LEU A 61 -26.69 4.03 5.23
CA LEU A 61 -26.51 4.01 6.69
C LEU A 61 -26.75 2.64 7.34
N PRO A 62 -26.10 2.36 8.48
CA PRO A 62 -25.13 3.22 9.19
C PRO A 62 -23.67 3.02 8.77
N TYR A 63 -23.40 2.11 7.84
CA TYR A 63 -22.05 1.59 7.66
C TYR A 63 -21.37 2.27 6.46
N GLY A 64 -20.31 3.04 6.76
CA GLY A 64 -19.59 3.91 5.82
C GLY A 64 -18.68 3.16 4.84
N GLN A 65 -17.45 3.63 4.70
CA GLN A 65 -16.43 2.97 3.89
C GLN A 65 -16.01 1.66 4.56
N TYR A 66 -16.17 0.55 3.85
CA TYR A 66 -15.67 -0.75 4.25
C TYR A 66 -14.27 -0.93 3.69
N CYS A 67 -13.45 -1.66 4.44
CA CYS A 67 -12.20 -2.17 3.92
C CYS A 67 -12.02 -3.62 4.34
N TRP A 68 -11.45 -4.42 3.45
CA TRP A 68 -11.08 -5.79 3.75
C TRP A 68 -9.86 -6.23 2.95
N LEU A 69 -9.25 -7.33 3.39
CA LEU A 69 -8.20 -8.00 2.64
C LEU A 69 -8.79 -9.26 2.02
N ALA A 70 -8.36 -9.59 0.81
CA ALA A 70 -8.68 -10.86 0.17
C ALA A 70 -7.41 -11.50 -0.37
N ALA A 71 -7.25 -12.81 -0.24
CA ALA A 71 -6.16 -13.57 -0.87
C ALA A 71 -6.76 -14.77 -1.62
N ALA A 72 -6.22 -15.08 -2.79
CA ALA A 72 -6.71 -16.17 -3.64
C ALA A 72 -8.24 -16.14 -3.92
N GLY A 73 -8.83 -14.94 -3.95
CA GLY A 73 -10.28 -14.76 -4.15
C GLY A 73 -11.16 -15.02 -2.92
N GLN A 74 -10.56 -15.20 -1.73
CA GLN A 74 -11.27 -15.34 -0.46
C GLN A 74 -10.95 -14.18 0.47
N ASP A 75 -11.95 -13.69 1.19
CA ASP A 75 -11.77 -12.66 2.20
C ASP A 75 -10.94 -13.21 3.38
N LEU A 76 -9.92 -12.46 3.77
CA LEU A 76 -9.12 -12.79 4.94
C LEU A 76 -9.88 -12.48 6.23
N PRO A 77 -9.55 -13.16 7.34
CA PRO A 77 -10.13 -12.87 8.64
C PRO A 77 -10.08 -11.37 8.99
N GLY A 78 -11.23 -10.81 9.36
CA GLY A 78 -11.34 -9.39 9.71
C GLY A 78 -10.49 -8.98 10.93
N GLU A 79 -10.04 -9.94 11.74
CA GLU A 79 -9.12 -9.71 12.86
C GLU A 79 -7.75 -9.17 12.41
N ILE A 80 -7.35 -9.40 11.15
CA ILE A 80 -6.11 -8.85 10.59
C ILE A 80 -6.24 -7.34 10.41
N LEU A 81 -7.46 -6.87 10.13
CA LEU A 81 -7.79 -5.46 9.95
C LEU A 81 -7.98 -4.75 11.29
N ASP A 82 -8.07 -5.50 12.39
CA ASP A 82 -8.23 -4.91 13.71
C ASP A 82 -7.04 -4.00 14.00
N SER A 83 -7.32 -2.71 14.17
CA SER A 83 -6.32 -1.65 14.36
C SER A 83 -5.39 -1.37 13.17
N MET A 84 -5.58 -2.02 12.02
CA MET A 84 -4.82 -1.76 10.79
C MET A 84 -5.25 -0.44 10.15
N LYS A 85 -4.30 0.43 9.84
CA LYS A 85 -4.51 1.59 8.97
C LYS A 85 -3.90 1.33 7.61
N PHE A 86 -4.45 1.98 6.58
CA PHE A 86 -3.87 1.91 5.24
C PHE A 86 -2.38 2.33 5.22
N SER A 87 -2.01 3.33 6.03
CA SER A 87 -0.62 3.77 6.17
C SER A 87 0.34 2.71 6.73
N ASP A 88 -0.16 1.67 7.39
CA ASP A 88 0.66 0.54 7.83
C ASP A 88 1.08 -0.33 6.63
N LEU A 89 0.19 -0.55 5.66
CA LEU A 89 0.54 -1.21 4.40
C LEU A 89 1.54 -0.38 3.59
N GLU A 90 1.38 0.95 3.56
CA GLU A 90 2.35 1.85 2.91
C GLU A 90 3.72 1.80 3.58
N ALA A 91 3.77 1.69 4.92
CA ALA A 91 5.02 1.55 5.66
C ALA A 91 5.70 0.22 5.36
N LEU A 92 4.95 -0.89 5.32
CA LEU A 92 5.46 -2.21 4.94
C LEU A 92 5.96 -2.26 3.48
N GLU A 93 5.29 -1.55 2.57
CA GLU A 93 5.75 -1.38 1.18
C GLU A 93 7.06 -0.60 1.12
N LYS A 94 7.14 0.55 1.82
CA LYS A 94 8.35 1.37 1.88
C LYS A 94 9.53 0.65 2.54
N ALA A 95 9.25 -0.19 3.53
CA ALA A 95 10.24 -1.03 4.18
C ALA A 95 10.63 -2.27 3.34
N GLY A 96 9.93 -2.52 2.22
CA GLY A 96 10.28 -3.54 1.23
C GLY A 96 9.66 -4.92 1.43
N TYR A 97 8.88 -5.10 2.51
CA TYR A 97 8.15 -6.33 2.86
C TYR A 97 6.95 -6.56 1.94
N LEU A 98 6.33 -5.48 1.46
CA LEU A 98 5.26 -5.54 0.47
C LEU A 98 5.72 -4.95 -0.86
N ARG A 99 5.19 -5.51 -1.94
CA ARG A 99 5.33 -4.95 -3.28
C ARG A 99 3.95 -4.73 -3.87
N ARG A 100 3.60 -3.49 -4.20
CA ARG A 100 2.38 -3.20 -4.95
C ARG A 100 2.53 -3.73 -6.38
N ILE A 101 1.63 -4.63 -6.77
CA ILE A 101 1.62 -5.26 -8.10
C ILE A 101 0.56 -4.61 -8.99
N SER A 102 -0.58 -4.22 -8.41
CA SER A 102 -1.67 -3.60 -9.15
C SER A 102 -2.43 -2.64 -8.24
N GLU A 103 -2.96 -1.60 -8.85
CA GLU A 103 -3.86 -0.64 -8.22
C GLU A 103 -4.96 -0.35 -9.22
N TRP A 104 -6.20 -0.48 -8.76
CA TRP A 104 -7.39 -0.11 -9.48
C TRP A 104 -8.21 0.82 -8.60
N GLN A 105 -8.61 1.95 -9.17
CA GLN A 105 -9.48 2.93 -8.53
C GLN A 105 -10.74 3.05 -9.38
N ASN A 106 -11.91 3.04 -8.75
CA ASN A 106 -13.15 3.28 -9.45
C ASN A 106 -13.21 4.74 -9.95
N PRO A 107 -13.41 4.99 -11.26
CA PRO A 107 -13.44 6.35 -11.81
C PRO A 107 -14.68 7.15 -11.39
N LYS A 108 -15.68 6.51 -10.81
CA LYS A 108 -16.93 7.14 -10.35
C LYS A 108 -17.00 7.25 -8.83
N ASP A 109 -16.12 6.57 -8.11
CA ASP A 109 -16.12 6.51 -6.66
C ASP A 109 -14.67 6.45 -6.15
N GLU A 110 -14.22 7.55 -5.54
CA GLU A 110 -12.87 7.64 -5.00
C GLU A 110 -12.65 6.77 -3.75
N LEU A 111 -13.71 6.23 -3.16
CA LEU A 111 -13.66 5.39 -1.97
C LEU A 111 -13.68 3.89 -2.32
N ASP A 112 -13.92 3.54 -3.59
CA ASP A 112 -13.84 2.16 -4.11
C ASP A 112 -12.49 1.92 -4.82
N CYS A 113 -11.58 1.27 -4.11
CA CYS A 113 -10.25 0.96 -4.60
C CYS A 113 -9.85 -0.48 -4.32
N LYS A 114 -8.97 -1.01 -5.17
CA LYS A 114 -8.43 -2.36 -5.07
C LYS A 114 -6.94 -2.28 -5.31
N ILE A 115 -6.16 -2.57 -4.29
CA ILE A 115 -4.71 -2.54 -4.35
C ILE A 115 -4.20 -3.95 -4.07
N THR A 116 -3.53 -4.54 -5.05
CA THR A 116 -2.94 -5.88 -4.92
C THR A 116 -1.48 -5.75 -4.53
N TYR A 117 -1.13 -6.38 -3.41
CA TYR A 117 0.21 -6.47 -2.87
C TYR A 117 0.70 -7.91 -2.95
N MET A 118 2.00 -8.05 -3.18
CA MET A 118 2.73 -9.29 -3.03
C MET A 118 3.62 -9.18 -1.80
N LEU A 119 3.51 -10.15 -0.90
CA LEU A 119 4.43 -10.30 0.21
C LEU A 119 5.80 -10.74 -0.33
N ARG A 120 6.86 -10.08 0.13
CA ARG A 120 8.23 -10.44 -0.22
C ARG A 120 8.83 -11.26 0.90
N ASP A 121 9.49 -12.34 0.49
CA ASP A 121 10.37 -13.07 1.39
C ASP A 121 11.54 -12.14 1.76
N VAL A 122 11.76 -11.98 3.06
CA VAL A 122 12.88 -11.19 3.57
C VAL A 122 14.01 -12.19 3.78
N GLU A 123 14.85 -12.35 2.76
CA GLU A 123 16.11 -13.10 2.86
C GLU A 123 17.05 -12.47 3.90
#